data_AF-A0A2J4Q7N9-F1
#
_entry.id   AF-A0A2J4Q7N9-F1
#
_cell.length_a   1.000
_cell.length_b   1.000
_cell.length_c   1.000
_cell.angle_alpha   90.00
_cell.angle_beta   90.00
_cell.angle_gamma   90.00
#
_symmetry.space_group_name_H-M   'P 1'
#
loop_
_entity.id
_entity.type
_entity.pdbx_description
1 polymer ?
#
loop_
_entity_poly.entity_id
_entity_poly.type
_entity_poly.pdbx_seq_one_letter_code
_entity_poly.pdbx_strand_id
1 'polypeptide(L)'
;MSQVTNKSTVRDTDEIDLGRLLGELIDHRKLIISVTALVTLMSLVYVLFATPIYQADALVQVEQKQGNAILSNLSQMLPNSQPQSAPEIALLQSRMILGKTVTDLNLQAKAEQDYFPILGRGWARLMGNQQGKIIITRLYLPESKDELPELTLTVKDNMHYTLTYDDVEISGMVGRLLEHDGLSFKVDKIDAQPNTKFTITYVTKLKAITDLQNSFTVLDQGKDTGMLSLSLTGDDPELINNIIDNISNNYLAQ
;
A
#
# COMPACT_ATOMS: atom_id res chain seq x y z
N MET A 1 18.47 88.58 6.11
CA MET A 1 17.46 87.67 5.52
C MET A 1 18.18 86.38 5.18
N SER A 2 17.81 85.27 5.81
CA SER A 2 18.41 83.96 5.53
C SER A 2 17.27 82.97 5.42
N GLN A 3 17.11 82.43 4.21
CA GLN A 3 16.00 81.59 3.79
C GLN A 3 16.07 80.22 4.48
N VAL A 4 14.95 79.79 5.04
CA VAL A 4 14.77 78.41 5.52
C VAL A 4 14.51 77.53 4.30
N THR A 5 15.53 76.81 3.84
CA THR A 5 15.36 75.81 2.78
C THR A 5 14.65 74.59 3.35
N ASN A 6 13.35 74.50 3.05
CA ASN A 6 12.51 73.37 3.37
C ASN A 6 12.99 72.15 2.56
N LYS A 7 13.62 71.18 3.23
CA LYS A 7 14.05 69.91 2.62
C LYS A 7 12.82 69.01 2.48
N SER A 8 12.23 68.98 1.30
CA SER A 8 11.20 68.01 0.93
C SER A 8 11.78 66.60 1.07
N THR A 9 11.31 65.88 2.09
CA THR A 9 11.46 64.43 2.19
C THR A 9 10.68 63.81 1.04
N VAL A 10 11.38 63.46 -0.04
CA VAL A 10 10.88 62.52 -1.04
C VAL A 10 10.59 61.23 -0.27
N ARG A 11 9.31 60.94 -0.07
CA ARG A 11 8.87 59.61 0.31
C ARG A 11 9.26 58.73 -0.87
N ASP A 12 10.28 57.87 -0.68
CA ASP A 12 10.43 56.69 -1.53
C ASP A 12 9.13 55.93 -1.38
N THR A 13 8.23 56.12 -2.34
CA THR A 13 7.10 55.23 -2.51
C THR A 13 7.72 53.85 -2.65
N ASP A 14 7.28 52.92 -1.80
CA ASP A 14 7.64 51.50 -1.81
C ASP A 14 7.04 50.85 -3.09
N GLU A 15 7.35 51.44 -4.24
CA GLU A 15 6.91 51.03 -5.56
C GLU A 15 7.85 49.91 -6.00
N ILE A 16 7.29 48.71 -6.09
CA ILE A 16 7.99 47.54 -6.61
C ILE A 16 8.45 47.86 -8.04
N ASP A 17 9.76 48.05 -8.21
CA ASP A 17 10.37 48.30 -9.51
C ASP A 17 10.41 47.00 -10.33
N LEU A 18 9.34 46.75 -11.07
CA LEU A 18 9.15 45.56 -11.89
C LEU A 18 10.26 45.39 -12.94
N GLY A 19 10.83 46.49 -13.44
CA GLY A 19 11.90 46.45 -14.44
C GLY A 19 13.20 45.91 -13.85
N ARG A 20 13.55 46.35 -12.63
CA ARG A 20 14.72 45.87 -11.90
C ARG A 20 14.61 44.39 -11.56
N LEU A 21 13.43 43.92 -11.12
CA LEU A 21 13.19 42.50 -10.83
C LEU A 21 13.32 41.62 -12.08
N LEU A 22 12.81 42.07 -13.23
CA LEU A 22 12.95 41.36 -14.50
C LEU A 22 14.41 41.32 -14.98
N GLY A 23 15.15 42.41 -14.80
CA GLY A 23 16.58 42.47 -15.11
C GLY A 23 17.39 41.45 -14.31
N GLU A 24 17.13 41.36 -13.00
CA GLU A 24 17.77 40.41 -12.09
C GLU A 24 17.52 38.94 -12.50
N LEU A 25 16.27 38.63 -12.90
CA LEU A 25 15.90 37.29 -13.38
C LEU A 25 16.65 36.90 -14.66
N ILE A 26 16.82 37.84 -15.60
CA ILE A 26 17.54 37.60 -16.86
C ILE A 26 19.04 37.41 -16.61
N ASP A 27 19.62 38.17 -15.69
CA ASP A 27 21.05 38.06 -15.36
C ASP A 27 21.37 36.67 -14.79
N HIS A 28 20.52 36.18 -13.89
CA HIS A 28 20.66 34.87 -13.26
C HIS A 28 19.98 33.70 -13.99
N ARG A 29 19.50 33.89 -15.24
CA ARG A 29 18.77 32.85 -16.00
C ARG A 29 19.48 31.50 -16.08
N LYS A 30 20.82 31.49 -16.18
CA LYS A 30 21.61 30.25 -16.25
C LYS A 30 21.58 29.49 -14.93
N LEU A 31 21.63 30.20 -13.80
CA LEU A 31 21.53 29.60 -12.47
C LEU A 31 20.13 29.04 -12.25
N ILE A 32 19.09 29.82 -12.59
CA ILE A 32 17.69 29.38 -12.51
C ILE A 32 17.47 28.11 -13.34
N ILE A 33 17.90 28.12 -14.61
CA ILE A 33 17.81 26.95 -15.49
C ILE A 33 18.57 25.75 -14.92
N SER A 34 19.79 25.95 -14.41
CA SER A 34 20.61 24.88 -13.83
C SER A 34 19.94 24.22 -12.62
N VAL A 35 19.46 25.02 -11.66
CA VAL A 35 18.78 24.52 -10.45
C VAL A 35 17.47 23.82 -10.83
N THR A 36 16.71 24.41 -11.74
CA THR A 36 15.45 23.82 -12.24
C THR A 36 15.72 22.48 -12.92
N ALA A 37 16.74 22.40 -13.78
CA ALA A 37 17.14 21.18 -14.46
C ALA A 37 17.60 20.10 -13.47
N LEU A 38 18.38 20.47 -12.44
CA LEU A 38 18.83 19.54 -11.39
C LEU A 38 17.65 18.95 -10.61
N VAL A 39 16.73 19.80 -10.13
CA VAL A 39 15.54 19.36 -9.39
C VAL A 39 14.62 18.51 -10.26
N THR A 40 14.47 18.87 -11.54
CA THR A 40 13.69 18.10 -12.51
C THR A 40 14.32 16.73 -12.74
N LEU A 41 15.64 16.66 -12.89
CA LEU A 41 16.37 15.40 -13.05
C LEU A 41 16.22 14.50 -11.82
N MET A 42 16.37 15.04 -10.61
CA MET A 42 16.14 14.28 -9.38
C MET A 42 14.69 13.77 -9.27
N SER A 43 13.71 14.59 -9.62
CA SER A 43 12.30 14.20 -9.65
C SER A 43 12.03 13.08 -10.66
N LEU A 44 12.63 13.14 -11.85
CA LEU A 44 12.51 12.11 -12.87
C LEU A 44 13.08 10.77 -12.37
N VAL A 45 14.27 10.81 -11.76
CA VAL A 45 14.88 9.62 -11.14
C VAL A 45 13.95 9.07 -10.05
N TYR A 46 13.41 9.90 -9.17
CA TYR A 46 12.47 9.43 -8.15
C TYR A 46 11.24 8.74 -8.75
N VAL A 47 10.56 9.36 -9.71
CA VAL A 47 9.34 8.80 -10.32
C VAL A 47 9.60 7.48 -11.05
N LEU A 48 10.76 7.33 -11.69
CA LEU A 48 11.13 6.07 -12.38
C LEU A 48 11.39 4.93 -11.40
N PHE A 49 11.89 5.22 -10.19
CA PHE A 49 12.26 4.21 -9.20
C PHE A 49 11.20 3.97 -8.12
N ALA A 50 10.25 4.89 -7.93
CA ALA A 50 9.17 4.76 -6.97
C ALA A 50 8.34 3.49 -7.24
N THR A 51 7.90 2.83 -6.17
CA THR A 51 7.00 1.67 -6.28
C THR A 51 5.59 2.17 -6.62
N PRO A 52 4.98 1.72 -7.73
CA PRO A 52 3.60 2.08 -8.06
C PRO A 52 2.66 1.46 -7.01
N ILE A 53 1.65 2.22 -6.61
CA ILE A 53 0.57 1.75 -5.73
C ILE A 53 -0.67 1.60 -6.61
N TYR A 54 -1.21 0.39 -6.65
CA TYR A 54 -2.41 0.01 -7.36
C TYR A 54 -3.63 0.09 -6.45
N GLN A 55 -4.82 0.13 -7.06
CA GLN A 55 -6.10 0.07 -6.38
C GLN A 55 -6.95 -1.02 -7.04
N ALA A 56 -7.57 -1.87 -6.23
CA ALA A 56 -8.62 -2.80 -6.64
C ALA A 56 -9.96 -2.31 -6.10
N ASP A 57 -11.00 -2.41 -6.93
CA ASP A 57 -12.35 -1.90 -6.63
C ASP A 57 -13.40 -3.00 -6.83
N ALA A 58 -14.41 -3.02 -5.94
CA ALA A 58 -15.61 -3.86 -6.09
C ALA A 58 -16.87 -3.07 -5.75
N LEU A 59 -17.98 -3.40 -6.40
CA LEU A 59 -19.29 -2.82 -6.12
C LEU A 59 -20.24 -3.88 -5.56
N VAL A 60 -20.80 -3.61 -4.38
CA VAL A 60 -21.75 -4.49 -3.70
C VAL A 60 -23.07 -3.76 -3.52
N GLN A 61 -24.16 -4.42 -3.90
CA GLN A 61 -25.51 -3.91 -3.68
C GLN A 61 -26.11 -4.52 -2.41
N VAL A 62 -26.56 -3.66 -1.50
CA VAL A 62 -27.28 -4.04 -0.29
C VAL A 62 -28.77 -4.13 -0.62
N GLU A 63 -29.34 -5.33 -0.48
CA GLU A 63 -30.79 -5.52 -0.62
C GLU A 63 -31.54 -5.14 0.66
N GLN A 64 -32.58 -4.31 0.52
CA GLN A 64 -33.44 -3.97 1.64
C GLN A 64 -34.44 -5.10 1.91
N LYS A 65 -34.46 -5.62 3.14
CA LYS A 65 -35.52 -6.54 3.57
C LYS A 65 -36.87 -5.82 3.51
N GLN A 66 -37.80 -6.32 2.69
CA GLN A 66 -39.10 -5.70 2.35
C GLN A 66 -39.94 -5.21 3.55
N GLY A 67 -39.71 -5.73 4.77
CA GLY A 67 -40.41 -5.30 5.99
C GLY A 67 -40.01 -3.90 6.52
N ASN A 68 -38.87 -3.34 6.11
CA ASN A 68 -38.32 -2.08 6.65
C ASN A 68 -38.55 -0.83 5.77
N ALA A 69 -39.15 -0.96 4.59
CA ALA A 69 -39.26 0.10 3.60
C ALA A 69 -40.13 1.31 4.03
N ILE A 70 -41.04 1.13 5.00
CA ILE A 70 -41.95 2.20 5.46
C ILE A 70 -41.28 3.08 6.53
N LEU A 71 -40.50 2.47 7.44
CA LEU A 71 -39.76 3.18 8.49
C LEU A 71 -38.52 3.91 7.94
N SER A 72 -37.96 3.38 6.85
CA SER A 72 -36.79 3.93 6.17
C SER A 72 -37.11 5.28 5.50
N ASN A 73 -38.27 5.39 4.84
CA ASN A 73 -38.79 6.63 4.24
C ASN A 73 -39.06 7.74 5.27
N LEU A 74 -39.52 7.39 6.48
CA LEU A 74 -39.71 8.34 7.58
C LEU A 74 -38.38 8.86 8.14
N SER A 75 -37.38 7.99 8.21
CA SER A 75 -36.05 8.35 8.72
C SER A 75 -35.31 9.28 7.76
N GLN A 76 -35.49 9.12 6.44
CA GLN A 76 -34.89 9.98 5.40
C GLN A 76 -35.39 11.43 5.44
N MET A 77 -36.57 11.71 6.01
CA MET A 77 -37.08 13.09 6.18
C MET A 77 -36.37 13.85 7.30
N LEU A 78 -35.54 13.19 8.12
CA LEU A 78 -34.77 13.86 9.16
C LEU A 78 -33.45 14.41 8.58
N PRO A 79 -33.09 15.68 8.88
CA PRO A 79 -31.89 16.32 8.32
C PRO A 79 -30.55 15.66 8.70
N ASN A 80 -30.52 14.76 9.70
CA ASN A 80 -29.34 14.04 10.17
C ASN A 80 -29.47 12.50 10.06
N SER A 81 -30.21 12.00 9.08
CA SER A 81 -30.30 10.54 8.85
C SER A 81 -28.94 9.95 8.45
N GLN A 82 -28.52 8.91 9.16
CA GLN A 82 -27.39 8.08 8.74
C GLN A 82 -27.75 7.29 7.48
N PRO A 83 -26.78 7.00 6.59
CA PRO A 83 -27.01 6.16 5.42
C PRO A 83 -27.59 4.81 5.86
N GLN A 84 -28.56 4.29 5.11
CA GLN A 84 -29.16 2.98 5.40
C GLN A 84 -28.14 1.84 5.36
N SER A 85 -27.06 2.04 4.60
CA SER A 85 -25.93 1.12 4.46
C SER A 85 -24.94 1.17 5.63
N ALA A 86 -25.10 2.08 6.62
CA ALA A 86 -24.14 2.25 7.71
C ALA A 86 -23.85 0.96 8.51
N PRO A 87 -24.84 0.10 8.83
CA PRO A 87 -24.59 -1.20 9.46
C PRO A 87 -23.72 -2.11 8.59
N GLU A 88 -23.94 -2.11 7.27
CA GLU A 88 -23.22 -2.96 6.32
C GLU A 88 -21.78 -2.51 6.12
N ILE A 89 -21.55 -1.19 6.09
CA ILE A 89 -20.20 -0.62 6.09
C ILE A 89 -19.43 -1.09 7.33
N ALA A 90 -20.05 -1.02 8.52
CA ALA A 90 -19.44 -1.48 9.76
C ALA A 90 -19.18 -3.01 9.76
N LEU A 91 -20.06 -3.79 9.13
CA LEU A 91 -19.90 -5.23 8.98
C LEU A 91 -18.71 -5.58 8.07
N LEU A 92 -18.61 -4.94 6.90
CA LEU A 92 -17.50 -5.09 5.94
C LEU A 92 -16.14 -4.73 6.57
N GLN A 93 -16.10 -3.66 7.37
CA GLN A 93 -14.89 -3.23 8.08
C GLN A 93 -14.63 -4.01 9.38
N SER A 94 -15.50 -4.96 9.73
CA SER A 94 -15.38 -5.69 10.98
C SER A 94 -14.20 -6.65 10.96
N ARG A 95 -13.65 -6.91 12.16
CA ARG A 95 -12.61 -7.93 12.35
C ARG A 95 -13.09 -9.34 11.99
N MET A 96 -14.40 -9.58 11.95
CA MET A 96 -14.96 -10.87 11.56
C MET A 96 -14.70 -11.14 10.07
N ILE A 97 -15.04 -10.19 9.19
CA ILE A 97 -14.83 -10.33 7.75
C ILE A 97 -13.34 -10.22 7.40
N LEU A 98 -12.69 -9.14 7.83
CA LEU A 98 -11.27 -8.91 7.53
C LEU A 98 -10.37 -10.01 8.14
N GLY A 99 -10.70 -10.49 9.34
CA GLY A 99 -9.95 -11.56 10.00
C GLY A 99 -10.14 -12.92 9.35
N LYS A 100 -11.31 -13.19 8.75
CA LYS A 100 -11.53 -14.37 7.91
C LYS A 100 -10.69 -14.28 6.64
N THR A 101 -10.70 -13.14 5.95
CA THR A 101 -9.85 -12.91 4.77
C THR A 101 -8.36 -13.08 5.04
N VAL A 102 -7.87 -12.55 6.16
CA VAL A 102 -6.48 -12.77 6.60
C VAL A 102 -6.15 -14.26 6.76
N THR A 103 -7.13 -15.05 7.22
CA THR A 103 -6.96 -16.49 7.42
C THR A 103 -7.04 -17.25 6.09
N ASP A 104 -8.04 -16.94 5.26
CA ASP A 104 -8.30 -17.61 3.98
C ASP A 104 -7.13 -17.42 2.99
N LEU A 105 -6.53 -16.23 2.99
CA LEU A 105 -5.43 -15.87 2.09
C LEU A 105 -4.05 -15.95 2.75
N ASN A 106 -3.96 -16.43 4.00
CA ASN A 106 -2.72 -16.52 4.78
C ASN A 106 -1.89 -15.22 4.78
N LEU A 107 -2.54 -14.06 4.93
CA LEU A 107 -1.90 -12.72 4.86
C LEU A 107 -0.91 -12.44 6.01
N GLN A 108 -0.71 -13.40 6.91
CA GLN A 108 0.27 -13.33 7.98
C GLN A 108 1.69 -13.63 7.51
N ALA A 109 1.85 -14.43 6.45
CA ALA A 109 3.14 -14.72 5.84
C ALA A 109 3.37 -13.78 4.67
N LYS A 110 4.27 -12.81 4.83
CA LYS A 110 4.66 -11.87 3.77
C LYS A 110 6.01 -12.31 3.21
N ALA A 111 6.06 -12.57 1.90
CA ALA A 111 7.29 -12.90 1.19
C ALA A 111 7.64 -11.79 0.21
N GLU A 112 8.70 -11.05 0.51
CA GLU A 112 9.19 -9.97 -0.35
C GLU A 112 10.50 -10.39 -1.01
N GLN A 113 10.61 -10.22 -2.32
CA GLN A 113 11.87 -10.42 -3.02
C GLN A 113 12.88 -9.34 -2.58
N ASP A 114 14.10 -9.77 -2.25
CA ASP A 114 15.20 -8.88 -1.92
C ASP A 114 15.77 -8.26 -3.18
N TYR A 115 16.05 -6.96 -3.10
CA TYR A 115 16.73 -6.20 -4.15
C TYR A 115 17.90 -5.43 -3.57
N PHE A 116 18.85 -5.06 -4.44
CA PHE A 116 19.95 -4.18 -4.03
C PHE A 116 19.41 -2.86 -3.44
N PRO A 117 19.93 -2.38 -2.30
CA PRO A 117 19.38 -1.21 -1.61
C PRO A 117 19.34 0.03 -2.52
N ILE A 118 18.32 0.89 -2.30
CA ILE A 118 18.07 2.19 -2.97
C ILE A 118 17.61 2.09 -4.43
N LEU A 119 18.25 1.28 -5.28
CA LEU A 119 17.99 1.28 -6.73
C LEU A 119 17.47 -0.06 -7.28
N GLY A 120 17.62 -1.17 -6.55
CA GLY A 120 17.44 -2.51 -7.10
C GLY A 120 16.01 -2.81 -7.59
N ARG A 121 14.98 -2.39 -6.86
CA ARG A 121 13.57 -2.61 -7.25
C ARG A 121 13.22 -1.89 -8.55
N GLY A 122 13.53 -0.60 -8.64
CA GLY A 122 13.29 0.20 -9.84
C GLY A 122 14.12 -0.27 -11.03
N TRP A 123 15.40 -0.61 -10.81
CA TRP A 123 16.29 -1.10 -11.86
C TRP A 123 15.85 -2.45 -12.42
N ALA A 124 15.45 -3.40 -11.56
CA ALA A 124 14.92 -4.69 -11.99
C ALA A 124 13.68 -4.51 -12.88
N ARG A 125 12.78 -3.58 -12.49
CA ARG A 125 11.59 -3.25 -13.27
C ARG A 125 11.92 -2.63 -14.63
N LEU A 126 12.87 -1.69 -14.68
CA LEU A 126 13.32 -1.05 -15.92
C LEU A 126 13.98 -2.03 -16.89
N MET A 127 14.68 -3.05 -16.37
CA MET A 127 15.27 -4.12 -17.19
C MET A 127 14.24 -5.19 -17.63
N GLY A 128 12.98 -5.08 -17.22
CA GLY A 128 11.94 -6.06 -17.54
C GLY A 128 12.07 -7.38 -16.76
N ASN A 129 12.85 -7.39 -15.67
CA ASN A 129 12.89 -8.55 -14.78
C ASN A 129 11.54 -8.61 -14.06
N GLN A 130 10.80 -9.69 -14.29
CA GLN A 130 9.58 -9.96 -13.54
C GLN A 130 9.94 -10.18 -12.07
N GLN A 131 9.16 -9.56 -11.18
CA GLN A 131 9.28 -9.81 -9.75
C GLN A 131 8.98 -11.28 -9.50
N GLY A 132 9.94 -11.96 -8.91
CA GLY A 132 9.79 -13.35 -8.52
C GLY A 132 8.70 -13.46 -7.46
N LYS A 133 7.94 -14.55 -7.52
CA LYS A 133 6.85 -14.85 -6.59
C LYS A 133 7.09 -16.20 -5.93
N ILE A 134 6.77 -16.28 -4.65
CA ILE A 134 6.72 -17.56 -3.93
C ILE A 134 5.38 -17.68 -3.21
N ILE A 135 4.80 -18.88 -3.26
CA ILE A 135 3.53 -19.17 -2.59
C ILE A 135 3.82 -20.00 -1.35
N ILE A 136 3.65 -19.39 -0.18
CA ILE A 136 3.85 -20.02 1.13
C ILE A 136 2.48 -20.40 1.69
N THR A 137 2.23 -21.72 1.77
CA THR A 137 0.94 -22.24 2.25
C THR A 137 0.98 -22.56 3.74
N ARG A 138 2.18 -22.78 4.30
CA ARG A 138 2.35 -23.05 5.74
C ARG A 138 3.62 -22.41 6.24
N LEU A 139 3.48 -21.62 7.29
CA LEU A 139 4.60 -21.09 8.07
C LEU A 139 4.15 -21.08 9.54
N TYR A 140 4.79 -21.89 10.36
CA TYR A 140 4.61 -21.91 11.81
C TYR A 140 5.97 -21.81 12.45
N LEU A 141 6.14 -20.84 13.34
CA LEU A 141 7.37 -20.64 14.10
C LEU A 141 7.08 -20.87 15.58
N PRO A 142 8.03 -21.44 16.33
CA PRO A 142 7.89 -21.55 17.78
C PRO A 142 7.79 -20.15 18.41
N GLU A 143 6.80 -19.95 19.28
CA GLU A 143 6.41 -18.68 19.93
C GLU A 143 7.45 -18.10 20.92
N SER A 144 8.74 -18.46 20.80
CA SER A 144 9.70 -18.36 21.90
C SER A 144 10.55 -17.09 21.97
N LYS A 145 10.44 -16.14 21.03
CA LYS A 145 11.28 -14.93 21.02
C LYS A 145 10.43 -13.67 20.93
N ASP A 146 10.79 -12.64 21.71
CA ASP A 146 10.15 -11.32 21.75
C ASP A 146 10.21 -10.59 20.39
N GLU A 147 11.09 -11.03 19.49
CA GLU A 147 11.18 -10.59 18.10
C GLU A 147 10.70 -11.70 17.16
N LEU A 148 9.80 -11.34 16.24
CA LEU A 148 9.37 -12.22 15.14
C LEU A 148 10.58 -12.44 14.22
N PRO A 149 11.10 -13.67 14.11
CA PRO A 149 12.32 -13.89 13.36
C PRO A 149 12.08 -13.75 11.85
N GLU A 150 13.00 -13.08 11.16
CA GLU A 150 13.02 -12.99 9.70
C GLU A 150 13.61 -14.28 9.13
N LEU A 151 12.96 -14.86 8.12
CA LEU A 151 13.53 -15.98 7.38
C LEU A 151 13.98 -15.50 6.01
N THR A 152 15.12 -15.97 5.54
CA THR A 152 15.57 -15.69 4.17
C THR A 152 15.48 -16.97 3.33
N LEU A 153 14.71 -16.94 2.24
CA LEU A 153 14.66 -18.02 1.27
C LEU A 153 15.52 -17.67 0.06
N THR A 154 16.49 -18.51 -0.26
CA THR A 154 17.29 -18.41 -1.49
C THR A 154 16.87 -19.48 -2.48
N VAL A 155 16.42 -19.08 -3.66
CA VAL A 155 16.02 -19.98 -4.73
C VAL A 155 17.24 -20.65 -5.34
N LYS A 156 17.26 -21.99 -5.44
CA LYS A 156 18.30 -22.74 -6.17
C LYS A 156 17.83 -23.05 -7.58
N ASP A 157 16.62 -23.57 -7.70
CA ASP A 157 15.92 -23.82 -8.97
C ASP A 157 14.39 -23.82 -8.73
N ASN A 158 13.60 -24.20 -9.73
CA ASN A 158 12.12 -24.19 -9.64
C ASN A 158 11.54 -25.18 -8.60
N MET A 159 12.34 -26.13 -8.10
CA MET A 159 11.94 -27.19 -7.19
C MET A 159 12.70 -27.16 -5.85
N HIS A 160 13.89 -26.58 -5.79
CA HIS A 160 14.76 -26.57 -4.61
C HIS A 160 15.06 -25.15 -4.15
N TYR A 161 15.09 -24.98 -2.83
CA TYR A 161 15.44 -23.73 -2.18
C TYR A 161 16.27 -23.99 -0.91
N THR A 162 16.95 -22.96 -0.45
CA THR A 162 17.61 -22.94 0.86
C THR A 162 16.90 -21.91 1.73
N LEU A 163 16.45 -22.34 2.91
CA LEU A 163 15.86 -21.47 3.92
C LEU A 163 16.90 -21.20 5.00
N THR A 164 17.15 -19.93 5.29
CA THR A 164 18.02 -19.48 6.37
C THR A 164 17.15 -19.03 7.54
N TYR A 165 17.35 -19.64 8.71
CA TYR A 165 16.62 -19.35 9.95
C TYR A 165 17.60 -19.40 11.13
N ASP A 166 17.71 -18.34 11.94
CA ASP A 166 18.66 -18.25 13.06
C ASP A 166 20.11 -18.66 12.67
N ASP A 167 20.61 -18.15 11.55
CA ASP A 167 21.92 -18.50 10.95
C ASP A 167 22.10 -19.97 10.51
N VAL A 168 21.05 -20.78 10.56
CA VAL A 168 21.04 -22.16 10.07
C VAL A 168 20.48 -22.20 8.65
N GLU A 169 21.23 -22.81 7.73
CA GLU A 169 20.76 -23.08 6.37
C GLU A 169 20.13 -24.47 6.26
N ILE A 170 18.89 -24.52 5.79
CA ILE A 170 18.09 -25.72 5.66
C ILE A 170 17.69 -25.88 4.19
N SER A 171 17.98 -27.03 3.60
CA SER A 171 17.56 -27.32 2.23
C SER A 171 16.10 -27.80 2.20
N GLY A 172 15.28 -27.15 1.38
CA GLY A 172 13.86 -27.46 1.21
C GLY A 172 13.50 -27.76 -0.25
N MET A 173 12.33 -28.38 -0.43
CA MET A 173 11.79 -28.74 -1.74
C MET A 173 10.35 -28.24 -1.87
N VAL A 174 10.00 -27.70 -3.04
CA VAL A 174 8.66 -27.23 -3.36
C VAL A 174 7.66 -28.39 -3.25
N GLY A 175 6.50 -28.11 -2.66
CA GLY A 175 5.42 -29.05 -2.39
C GLY A 175 5.64 -29.97 -1.19
N ARG A 176 6.83 -29.98 -0.57
CA ARG A 176 7.12 -30.77 0.62
C ARG A 176 7.15 -29.91 1.87
N LEU A 177 6.61 -30.45 2.96
CA LEU A 177 6.69 -29.82 4.27
C LEU A 177 8.11 -29.96 4.81
N LEU A 178 8.71 -28.83 5.17
CA LEU A 178 9.98 -28.74 5.87
C LEU A 178 9.70 -28.58 7.36
N GLU A 179 10.24 -29.48 8.19
CA GLU A 179 10.16 -29.40 9.64
C GLU A 179 11.57 -29.40 10.23
N HIS A 180 11.89 -28.40 11.06
CA HIS A 180 13.20 -28.27 11.69
C HIS A 180 13.07 -27.43 12.98
N ASP A 181 13.50 -27.94 14.13
CA ASP A 181 13.50 -27.22 15.42
C ASP A 181 12.18 -26.48 15.76
N GLY A 182 11.04 -27.10 15.45
CA GLY A 182 9.71 -26.52 15.69
C GLY A 182 9.20 -25.55 14.62
N LEU A 183 10.03 -25.21 13.62
CA LEU A 183 9.61 -24.55 12.39
C LEU A 183 8.86 -25.56 11.51
N SER A 184 7.67 -25.21 11.03
CA SER A 184 6.97 -25.91 9.95
C SER A 184 6.76 -24.98 8.78
N PHE A 185 7.41 -25.27 7.65
CA PHE A 185 7.42 -24.41 6.47
C PHE A 185 7.07 -25.19 5.20
N LYS A 186 6.19 -24.64 4.37
CA LYS A 186 5.80 -25.25 3.09
C LYS A 186 5.65 -24.19 2.01
N VAL A 187 6.41 -24.35 0.93
CA VAL A 187 6.31 -23.59 -0.31
C VAL A 187 5.60 -24.46 -1.35
N ASP A 188 4.49 -23.99 -1.91
CA ASP A 188 3.74 -24.74 -2.93
C ASP A 188 4.18 -24.40 -4.35
N LYS A 189 4.67 -23.18 -4.58
CA LYS A 189 5.17 -22.74 -5.89
C LYS A 189 6.28 -21.72 -5.74
N ILE A 190 7.31 -21.82 -6.57
CA ILE A 190 8.34 -20.81 -6.78
C ILE A 190 8.28 -20.41 -8.25
N ASP A 191 8.16 -19.10 -8.49
CA ASP A 191 8.20 -18.48 -9.81
C ASP A 191 9.24 -17.34 -9.77
N ALA A 192 10.51 -17.71 -9.76
CA ALA A 192 11.63 -16.78 -9.59
C ALA A 192 12.92 -17.36 -10.19
N GLN A 193 13.86 -16.48 -10.55
CA GLN A 193 15.14 -16.92 -11.10
C GLN A 193 16.06 -17.53 -10.02
N PRO A 194 16.94 -18.47 -10.38
CA PRO A 194 17.98 -18.97 -9.48
C PRO A 194 18.78 -17.85 -8.80
N ASN A 195 19.13 -18.04 -7.53
CA ASN A 195 19.77 -17.06 -6.64
C ASN A 195 18.93 -15.85 -6.24
N THR A 196 17.65 -15.81 -6.63
CA THR A 196 16.71 -14.81 -6.07
C THR A 196 16.52 -15.09 -4.58
N LYS A 197 16.60 -14.04 -3.78
CA LYS A 197 16.39 -14.09 -2.34
C LYS A 197 15.04 -13.48 -1.98
N PHE A 198 14.38 -14.05 -0.99
CA PHE A 198 13.13 -13.57 -0.44
C PHE A 198 13.28 -13.42 1.07
N THR A 199 12.95 -12.24 1.58
CA THR A 199 12.74 -12.05 3.01
C THR A 199 11.29 -12.42 3.33
N ILE A 200 11.13 -13.39 4.21
CA ILE A 200 9.85 -13.89 4.67
C ILE A 200 9.66 -13.39 6.10
N THR A 201 8.62 -12.60 6.29
CA THR A 201 8.23 -12.11 7.61
C THR A 201 6.89 -12.73 7.99
N TYR A 202 6.75 -13.08 9.26
CA TYR A 202 5.49 -13.53 9.81
C TYR A 202 4.96 -12.50 10.78
N VAL A 203 3.77 -11.96 10.52
CA VAL A 203 3.12 -10.99 11.40
C VAL A 203 2.01 -11.65 12.19
N THR A 204 1.71 -11.10 13.37
CA THR A 204 0.56 -11.56 14.16
C THR A 204 -0.73 -11.37 13.38
N LYS A 205 -1.72 -12.24 13.61
CA LYS A 205 -3.04 -12.11 12.99
C LYS A 205 -3.66 -10.74 13.23
N LEU A 206 -3.50 -10.18 14.44
CA LEU A 206 -4.00 -8.85 14.77
C LEU A 206 -3.33 -7.77 13.92
N LYS A 207 -2.00 -7.82 13.75
CA LYS A 207 -1.28 -6.89 12.89
C LYS A 207 -1.75 -7.00 11.43
N ALA A 208 -1.88 -8.21 10.90
CA ALA A 208 -2.39 -8.41 9.54
C ALA A 208 -3.81 -7.86 9.34
N ILE A 209 -4.70 -8.03 10.32
CA ILE A 209 -6.05 -7.44 10.30
C ILE A 209 -5.98 -5.91 10.31
N THR A 210 -5.14 -5.33 11.17
CA THR A 210 -4.97 -3.88 11.26
C THR A 210 -4.38 -3.30 9.98
N ASP A 211 -3.35 -3.93 9.42
CA ASP A 211 -2.76 -3.54 8.13
C ASP A 211 -3.85 -3.52 7.04
N LEU A 212 -4.63 -4.61 6.93
CA LEU A 212 -5.72 -4.73 5.97
C LEU A 212 -6.80 -3.65 6.19
N GLN A 213 -7.21 -3.43 7.44
CA GLN A 213 -8.20 -2.41 7.81
C GLN A 213 -7.74 -0.99 7.43
N ASN A 214 -6.44 -0.69 7.54
CA ASN A 214 -5.91 0.62 7.19
C ASN A 214 -5.85 0.86 5.67
N SER A 215 -5.67 -0.21 4.88
CA SER A 215 -5.63 -0.14 3.42
C SER A 215 -7.01 -0.27 2.75
N PHE A 216 -8.01 -0.78 3.47
CA PHE A 216 -9.35 -1.08 2.97
C PHE A 216 -10.34 0.05 3.25
N THR A 217 -11.02 0.51 2.21
CA THR A 217 -12.01 1.59 2.30
C THR A 217 -13.36 1.11 1.78
N VAL A 218 -14.43 1.55 2.44
CA VAL A 218 -15.81 1.30 2.04
C VAL A 218 -16.54 2.64 1.96
N LEU A 219 -17.11 2.95 0.81
CA LEU A 219 -17.84 4.19 0.55
C LEU A 219 -19.24 3.89 0.04
N ASP A 220 -20.25 4.54 0.64
CA ASP A 220 -21.60 4.56 0.09
C ASP A 220 -21.65 5.47 -1.14
N GLN A 221 -22.13 4.96 -2.27
CA GLN A 221 -22.23 5.71 -3.54
C GLN A 221 -23.39 6.70 -3.57
N GLY A 222 -24.23 6.73 -2.55
CA GLY A 222 -25.29 7.71 -2.37
C GLY A 222 -26.37 7.20 -1.43
N LYS A 223 -26.92 8.11 -0.61
CA LYS A 223 -27.80 7.79 0.54
C LYS A 223 -28.95 6.81 0.28
N ASP A 224 -29.42 6.71 -0.97
CA ASP A 224 -30.55 5.88 -1.39
C ASP A 224 -30.22 4.83 -2.46
N THR A 225 -28.94 4.71 -2.84
CA THR A 225 -28.53 3.79 -3.91
C THR A 225 -28.46 2.34 -3.43
N GLY A 226 -28.19 2.13 -2.13
CA GLY A 226 -27.85 0.81 -1.60
C GLY A 226 -26.57 0.24 -2.19
N MET A 227 -25.74 1.05 -2.86
CA MET A 227 -24.52 0.62 -3.52
C MET A 227 -23.30 1.02 -2.68
N LEU A 228 -22.50 0.02 -2.32
CA LEU A 228 -21.23 0.18 -1.62
C LEU A 228 -20.08 -0.03 -2.59
N SER A 229 -19.17 0.95 -2.64
CA SER A 229 -17.88 0.82 -3.31
C SER A 229 -16.83 0.39 -2.29
N LEU A 230 -16.19 -0.73 -2.58
CA LEU A 230 -15.10 -1.30 -1.80
C LEU A 230 -13.81 -1.01 -2.56
N SER A 231 -12.79 -0.48 -1.87
CA SER A 231 -11.48 -0.28 -2.48
C SER A 231 -10.34 -0.69 -1.56
N LEU A 232 -9.27 -1.20 -2.16
CA LEU A 232 -8.04 -1.62 -1.47
C LEU A 232 -6.84 -1.13 -2.27
N THR A 233 -5.85 -0.56 -1.58
CA THR A 233 -4.61 -0.11 -2.20
C THR A 233 -3.43 -0.99 -1.79
N GLY A 234 -2.49 -1.21 -2.72
CA GLY A 234 -1.29 -2.02 -2.48
C GLY A 234 -0.36 -2.04 -3.68
N ASP A 235 0.83 -2.60 -3.50
CA ASP A 235 1.88 -2.68 -4.52
C ASP A 235 1.82 -3.96 -5.38
N ASP A 236 1.16 -5.01 -4.89
CA ASP A 236 0.86 -6.22 -5.68
C ASP A 236 -0.60 -6.22 -6.19
N PRO A 237 -0.83 -5.97 -7.49
CA PRO A 237 -2.16 -5.88 -8.08
C PRO A 237 -2.95 -7.21 -8.04
N GLU A 238 -2.26 -8.36 -8.11
CA GLU A 238 -2.94 -9.66 -8.02
C GLU A 238 -3.39 -9.94 -6.58
N LEU A 239 -2.53 -9.63 -5.61
CA LEU A 239 -2.85 -9.82 -4.19
C LEU A 239 -4.04 -8.95 -3.77
N ILE A 240 -4.04 -7.65 -4.10
CA ILE A 240 -5.14 -6.76 -3.72
C ILE A 240 -6.46 -7.16 -4.38
N ASN A 241 -6.42 -7.69 -5.61
CA ASN A 241 -7.61 -8.20 -6.28
C ASN A 241 -8.17 -9.43 -5.54
N ASN A 242 -7.31 -10.40 -5.23
CA ASN A 242 -7.70 -11.60 -4.47
C ASN A 242 -8.27 -11.25 -3.08
N ILE A 243 -7.72 -10.23 -2.43
CA ILE A 243 -8.23 -9.74 -1.13
C ILE A 243 -9.62 -9.13 -1.29
N ILE A 244 -9.84 -8.23 -2.25
CA ILE A 244 -11.14 -7.62 -2.50
C ILE A 244 -12.20 -8.68 -2.85
N ASP A 245 -11.85 -9.64 -3.71
CA ASP A 245 -12.73 -10.76 -4.06
C ASP A 245 -13.08 -11.59 -2.83
N ASN A 246 -12.10 -11.91 -1.98
CA ASN A 246 -12.32 -12.70 -0.78
C ASN A 246 -13.18 -11.95 0.27
N ILE A 247 -12.95 -10.65 0.49
CA ILE A 247 -13.78 -9.81 1.36
C ILE A 247 -15.24 -9.82 0.86
N SER A 248 -15.43 -9.62 -0.44
CA SER A 248 -16.76 -9.60 -1.07
C SER A 248 -17.49 -10.93 -0.88
N ASN A 249 -16.81 -12.05 -1.14
CA ASN A 249 -17.36 -13.39 -0.94
C ASN A 249 -17.67 -13.68 0.54
N ASN A 250 -16.81 -13.23 1.46
CA ASN A 250 -17.02 -13.40 2.90
C ASN A 250 -18.20 -12.58 3.43
N TYR A 251 -18.47 -11.41 2.85
CA TYR A 251 -19.67 -10.63 3.12
C TYR A 251 -20.94 -11.32 2.59
N LEU A 252 -20.93 -11.80 1.35
CA LEU A 252 -22.08 -12.45 0.72
C LEU A 252 -22.46 -13.79 1.39
N ALA A 253 -21.50 -14.48 1.99
CA ALA A 253 -21.73 -15.74 2.69
C ALA A 253 -22.36 -15.58 4.09
N GLN A 254 -22.56 -14.35 4.57
CA GLN A 254 -23.07 -14.04 5.90
C GLN A 254 -24.61 -13.97 5.96
#